data_AF-F6SE36-F1
#
_entry.id   AF-F6SE36-F1
#
_cell.length_a   1.000
_cell.length_b   1.000
_cell.length_c   1.000
_cell.angle_alpha   90.00
_cell.angle_beta   90.00
_cell.angle_gamma   90.00
#
_symmetry.space_group_name_H-M   'P 1'
#
loop_
_entity.id
_entity.type
_entity.pdbx_description
1 polymer ?
#
loop_
_entity_poly.entity_id
_entity_poly.type
_entity_poly.pdbx_seq_one_letter_code
_entity_poly.pdbx_strand_id
1 'polypeptide(L)'
;MRAWLTYSQICGGVQSGEYQCVNSQDLALLIAHQYCIRHGFDDIDMKRVMGVCEHSLPASLYGDDKGKKWCQMVYNTLKALAEKSRSGACLEPIEIMQQVIRYATIAFVANFTKSFRLSTFKSITEGGRPLTNLTLQLNHENLEFRPGCANSRTNNNLTGDAKQELITKIGVEKVRSAVASDVSKLGDPQFTLTLYDNTKYLISSPQTHEIVFTLKQFITEIRRGEHNESEA
;
A
#
# COMPACT_ATOMS: atom_id res chain seq x y z
N MET A 1 -11.01 8.20 -15.07
CA MET A 1 -10.87 9.22 -14.00
C MET A 1 -10.22 8.67 -12.72
N ARG A 2 -10.66 7.52 -12.17
CA ARG A 2 -10.04 6.93 -10.95
C ARG A 2 -8.57 6.54 -11.12
N ALA A 3 -8.22 5.83 -12.20
CA ALA A 3 -6.85 5.36 -12.42
C ALA A 3 -5.82 6.50 -12.51
N TRP A 4 -6.16 7.61 -13.16
CA TRP A 4 -5.26 8.77 -13.28
C TRP A 4 -4.89 9.38 -11.93
N LEU A 5 -5.85 9.52 -11.02
CA LEU A 5 -5.61 10.11 -9.70
C LEU A 5 -4.68 9.23 -8.86
N THR A 6 -4.97 7.94 -8.78
CA THR A 6 -4.13 6.98 -8.05
C THR A 6 -2.74 6.89 -8.66
N TYR A 7 -2.65 6.79 -9.99
CA TYR A 7 -1.38 6.81 -10.72
C TYR A 7 -0.56 8.07 -10.43
N SER A 8 -1.19 9.25 -10.46
CA SER A 8 -0.52 10.53 -10.21
C SER A 8 -0.01 10.62 -8.77
N GLN A 9 -0.79 10.15 -7.80
CA GLN A 9 -0.38 10.06 -6.40
C GLN A 9 0.83 9.12 -6.23
N ILE A 10 0.82 7.95 -6.87
CA ILE A 10 1.95 7.01 -6.86
C ILE A 10 3.20 7.68 -7.43
N CYS A 11 3.11 8.32 -8.61
CA CYS A 11 4.26 8.98 -9.23
C CYS A 11 4.80 10.13 -8.35
N GLY A 12 3.91 10.93 -7.75
CA GLY A 12 4.29 11.99 -6.83
C GLY A 12 4.96 11.48 -5.55
N GLY A 13 4.45 10.39 -4.97
CA GLY A 13 5.05 9.76 -3.79
C GLY A 13 6.41 9.12 -4.09
N VAL A 14 6.62 8.57 -5.30
CA VAL A 14 7.94 8.13 -5.73
C VAL A 14 8.89 9.32 -5.88
N GLN A 15 8.47 10.39 -6.56
CA GLN A 15 9.28 11.59 -6.76
C GLN A 15 9.68 12.26 -5.44
N SER A 16 8.79 12.29 -4.44
CA SER A 16 9.07 12.86 -3.12
C SER A 16 9.96 11.96 -2.24
N GLY A 17 10.12 10.70 -2.61
CA GLY A 17 10.79 9.68 -1.80
C GLY A 17 9.92 9.06 -0.70
N GLU A 18 8.62 9.35 -0.67
CA GLU A 18 7.63 8.68 0.19
C GLU A 18 7.51 7.19 -0.17
N TYR A 19 7.51 6.87 -1.47
CA TYR A 19 7.44 5.50 -1.98
C TYR A 19 8.81 5.08 -2.53
N GLN A 20 9.46 4.15 -1.84
CA GLN A 20 10.79 3.66 -2.21
C GLN A 20 10.66 2.29 -2.88
N CYS A 21 11.13 2.18 -4.11
CA CYS A 21 11.17 0.91 -4.82
C CYS A 21 12.22 -0.01 -4.20
N VAL A 22 11.92 -1.32 -4.17
CA VAL A 22 12.80 -2.33 -3.58
C VAL A 22 14.12 -2.43 -4.33
N ASN A 23 14.08 -2.32 -5.65
CA ASN A 23 15.27 -2.37 -6.49
C ASN A 23 15.25 -1.23 -7.54
N SER A 24 16.43 -0.97 -8.11
CA SER A 24 16.61 0.10 -9.10
C SER A 24 15.87 -0.17 -10.41
N GLN A 25 15.68 -1.43 -10.79
CA GLN A 25 15.01 -1.80 -12.04
C GLN A 25 13.52 -1.48 -11.99
N ASP A 26 12.86 -1.66 -10.84
CA ASP A 26 11.46 -1.30 -10.63
C ASP A 26 11.27 0.21 -10.76
N LEU A 27 12.18 1.01 -10.18
CA LEU A 27 12.15 2.47 -10.33
C LEU A 27 12.34 2.89 -11.80
N ALA A 28 13.29 2.28 -12.50
CA ALA A 28 13.51 2.54 -13.92
C ALA A 28 12.27 2.17 -14.76
N LEU A 29 11.60 1.06 -14.44
CA LEU A 29 10.37 0.62 -15.09
C LEU A 29 9.20 1.58 -14.82
N LEU A 30 9.03 2.06 -13.59
CA LEU A 30 8.01 3.06 -13.27
C LEU A 30 8.21 4.36 -14.05
N ILE A 31 9.45 4.85 -14.15
CA ILE A 31 9.76 6.07 -14.91
C ILE A 31 9.57 5.82 -16.42
N ALA A 32 9.94 4.65 -16.92
CA ALA A 32 9.67 4.26 -18.30
C ALA A 32 8.15 4.25 -18.60
N HIS A 33 7.32 3.74 -17.70
CA HIS A 33 5.86 3.82 -17.83
C HIS A 33 5.36 5.28 -17.85
N GLN A 34 5.94 6.17 -17.04
CA GLN A 34 5.62 7.61 -17.09
C GLN A 34 5.95 8.24 -18.44
N TYR A 35 7.07 7.83 -19.06
CA TYR A 35 7.42 8.24 -20.42
C TYR A 35 6.40 7.73 -21.44
N CYS A 36 6.08 6.44 -21.42
CA CYS A 36 5.17 5.82 -22.38
C CYS A 36 3.76 6.43 -22.34
N ILE A 37 3.26 6.78 -21.15
CA ILE A 37 1.97 7.46 -21.00
C ILE A 37 1.97 8.85 -21.66
N ARG A 38 3.10 9.55 -21.68
CA ARG A 38 3.21 10.92 -22.23
C ARG A 38 3.59 10.96 -23.71
N HIS A 39 4.37 9.98 -24.17
CA HIS A 39 5.04 10.03 -25.47
C HIS A 39 4.80 8.79 -26.34
N GLY A 40 4.16 7.74 -25.81
CA GLY A 40 4.02 6.46 -26.50
C GLY A 40 5.31 5.63 -26.47
N PHE A 41 5.32 4.56 -27.28
CA PHE A 41 6.46 3.65 -27.42
C PHE A 41 7.35 3.97 -28.63
N ASP A 42 6.87 4.85 -29.51
CA ASP A 42 7.55 5.24 -30.74
C ASP A 42 8.57 6.33 -30.49
N ASP A 43 9.66 6.32 -31.25
CA ASP A 43 10.69 7.37 -31.26
C ASP A 43 11.24 7.73 -29.87
N ILE A 44 11.74 6.71 -29.15
CA ILE A 44 12.40 6.89 -27.85
C ILE A 44 13.64 7.77 -28.01
N ASP A 45 13.50 9.03 -27.61
CA ASP A 45 14.56 10.04 -27.61
C ASP A 45 15.17 10.24 -26.22
N MET A 46 16.50 10.28 -26.17
CA MET A 46 17.26 10.42 -24.92
C MET A 46 17.03 11.78 -24.26
N LYS A 47 16.85 12.87 -25.02
CA LYS A 47 16.60 14.20 -24.40
C LYS A 47 15.25 14.21 -23.68
N ARG A 48 14.21 13.62 -24.28
CA ARG A 48 12.92 13.42 -23.61
C ARG A 48 13.05 12.54 -22.36
N VAL A 49 13.84 11.46 -22.42
CA VAL A 49 14.09 10.61 -21.25
C VAL A 49 14.74 11.41 -20.11
N MET A 50 15.74 12.23 -20.41
CA MET A 50 16.36 13.10 -19.40
C MET A 50 15.34 14.05 -18.76
N GLY A 51 14.47 14.66 -19.56
CA GLY A 51 13.40 15.53 -19.06
C GLY A 51 12.41 14.79 -18.15
N VAL A 52 12.01 13.57 -18.50
CA VAL A 52 11.14 12.75 -17.64
C VAL A 52 11.87 12.37 -16.35
N CYS A 53 13.12 11.90 -16.43
CA CYS A 53 13.92 11.53 -15.27
C CYS A 53 14.09 12.67 -14.27
N GLU A 54 14.37 13.89 -14.74
CA GLU A 54 14.51 15.09 -13.90
C GLU A 54 13.26 15.36 -13.05
N HIS A 55 12.07 15.11 -13.61
CA HIS A 55 10.79 15.38 -12.95
C HIS A 55 10.25 14.17 -12.18
N SER A 56 10.76 12.96 -12.43
CA SER A 56 10.18 11.73 -11.89
C SER A 56 11.08 11.03 -10.86
N LEU A 57 12.38 11.33 -10.86
CA LEU A 57 13.31 10.78 -9.86
C LEU A 57 13.27 11.57 -8.55
N PRO A 58 13.47 10.90 -7.41
CA PRO A 58 13.84 11.58 -6.17
C PRO A 58 15.08 12.45 -6.37
N ALA A 59 15.07 13.65 -5.79
CA ALA A 59 16.20 14.58 -5.86
C ALA A 59 17.51 13.96 -5.36
N SER A 60 17.44 13.05 -4.38
CA SER A 60 18.58 12.29 -3.85
C SER A 60 19.25 11.36 -4.87
N LEU A 61 18.54 10.98 -5.93
CA LEU A 61 19.01 10.07 -6.98
C LEU A 61 19.43 10.80 -8.26
N TYR A 62 18.95 12.03 -8.47
CA TYR A 62 19.22 12.81 -9.68
C TYR A 62 20.45 13.74 -9.58
N GLY A 63 21.07 13.86 -8.41
CA GLY A 63 22.31 14.63 -8.23
C GLY A 63 23.55 14.04 -8.93
N ASP A 64 24.49 14.92 -9.30
CA ASP A 64 25.80 14.62 -9.91
C ASP A 64 25.75 13.61 -11.09
N ASP A 65 26.82 12.83 -11.31
CA ASP A 65 26.95 11.81 -12.37
C ASP A 65 25.96 10.64 -12.22
N LYS A 66 25.16 10.57 -11.15
CA LYS A 66 24.16 9.51 -10.94
C LYS A 66 22.95 9.67 -11.85
N GLY A 67 22.55 10.92 -12.16
CA GLY A 67 21.41 11.19 -13.03
C GLY A 67 21.59 10.58 -14.43
N LYS A 68 22.80 10.66 -15.00
CA LYS A 68 23.11 10.06 -16.31
C LYS A 68 22.94 8.54 -16.31
N LYS A 69 23.38 7.86 -15.24
CA LYS A 69 23.22 6.40 -15.10
C LYS A 69 21.75 6.01 -15.04
N TRP A 70 20.94 6.77 -14.30
CA TRP A 70 19.50 6.56 -14.25
C TRP A 70 18.81 6.77 -15.59
N CYS A 71 19.13 7.86 -16.30
CA CYS A 71 18.61 8.11 -17.65
C CYS A 71 18.95 6.96 -18.60
N GLN A 72 20.17 6.42 -18.53
CA GLN A 72 20.55 5.27 -19.36
C GLN A 72 19.78 4.00 -19.00
N MET A 73 19.55 3.74 -17.71
CA MET A 73 18.77 2.59 -17.24
C MET A 73 17.31 2.68 -17.70
N VAL A 74 16.70 3.86 -17.58
CA VAL A 74 15.34 4.13 -18.07
C VAL A 74 15.27 3.97 -19.58
N TYR A 75 16.24 4.51 -20.32
CA TYR A 75 16.31 4.38 -21.78
C TYR A 75 16.42 2.92 -22.24
N ASN A 76 17.26 2.12 -21.58
CA ASN A 76 17.37 0.69 -21.87
C ASN A 76 16.07 -0.07 -21.55
N THR A 77 15.40 0.30 -20.46
CA THR A 77 14.11 -0.28 -20.08
C THR A 77 13.02 0.07 -21.10
N LEU A 78 12.99 1.32 -21.59
CA LEU A 78 12.09 1.76 -22.66
C LEU A 78 12.31 0.98 -23.96
N LYS A 79 13.58 0.73 -24.34
CA LYS A 79 13.89 -0.09 -25.52
C LYS A 79 13.32 -1.50 -25.42
N ALA A 80 13.49 -2.14 -24.27
CA ALA A 80 12.94 -3.48 -24.02
C ALA A 80 11.40 -3.48 -24.05
N LEU A 81 10.75 -2.47 -23.48
CA LEU A 81 9.31 -2.31 -23.54
C LEU A 81 8.80 -2.09 -24.98
N ALA A 82 9.48 -1.25 -25.76
CA ALA A 82 9.12 -1.00 -27.15
C ALA A 82 9.28 -2.25 -28.03
N GLU A 83 10.31 -3.07 -27.80
CA GLU A 83 10.47 -4.36 -28.48
C GLU A 83 9.34 -5.34 -28.16
N LYS A 84 8.94 -5.41 -26.89
CA LYS A 84 7.78 -6.19 -26.46
C LYS A 84 6.47 -5.68 -27.06
N SER A 85 6.32 -4.36 -27.17
CA SER A 85 5.15 -3.72 -27.78
C SER A 85 5.04 -4.06 -29.28
N ARG A 86 6.17 -4.05 -30.01
CA ARG A 86 6.20 -4.40 -31.45
C ARG A 86 5.88 -5.86 -31.75
N SER A 87 6.09 -6.76 -30.78
CA SER A 87 5.81 -8.20 -30.90
C SER A 87 4.45 -8.61 -30.35
N GLY A 88 3.67 -7.66 -29.80
CA GLY A 88 2.35 -7.90 -29.20
C GLY A 88 1.40 -6.72 -29.41
N ALA A 89 0.37 -6.62 -28.58
CA ALA A 89 -0.48 -5.44 -28.55
C ALA A 89 0.24 -4.29 -27.84
N CYS A 90 0.21 -3.10 -28.45
CA CYS A 90 0.66 -1.88 -27.81
C CYS A 90 -0.26 -1.57 -26.63
N LEU A 91 0.32 -1.37 -25.44
CA LEU A 91 -0.48 -1.08 -24.25
C LEU A 91 -1.03 0.35 -24.34
N GLU A 92 -2.33 0.48 -24.18
CA GLU A 92 -2.98 1.78 -24.08
C GLU A 92 -2.55 2.47 -22.76
N PRO A 93 -2.49 3.82 -22.70
CA PRO A 93 -2.06 4.54 -21.50
C PRO A 93 -2.80 4.12 -20.22
N ILE A 94 -4.09 3.79 -20.34
CA ILE A 94 -4.90 3.32 -19.21
C ILE A 94 -4.42 1.97 -18.66
N GLU A 95 -3.95 1.07 -19.51
CA GLU A 95 -3.45 -0.25 -19.12
C GLU A 95 -2.10 -0.13 -18.43
N ILE A 96 -1.24 0.78 -18.92
CA ILE A 96 0.04 1.12 -18.27
C ILE A 96 -0.21 1.69 -16.88
N MET A 97 -1.15 2.63 -16.73
CA MET A 97 -1.52 3.17 -15.42
C MET A 97 -2.01 2.07 -14.47
N GLN A 98 -2.83 1.13 -14.95
CA GLN A 98 -3.29 0.01 -14.15
C GLN A 98 -2.16 -0.94 -13.75
N GLN A 99 -1.17 -1.17 -14.61
CA GLN A 99 0.02 -1.95 -14.25
C GLN A 99 0.83 -1.27 -13.13
N VAL A 100 1.01 0.05 -13.22
CA VAL A 100 1.67 0.83 -12.15
C VAL A 100 0.89 0.74 -10.84
N ILE A 101 -0.44 0.85 -10.90
CA ILE A 101 -1.30 0.72 -9.71
C ILE A 101 -1.18 -0.68 -9.08
N ARG A 102 -1.23 -1.75 -9.89
CA ARG A 102 -1.06 -3.13 -9.41
C ARG A 102 0.31 -3.38 -8.78
N TYR A 103 1.37 -2.81 -9.37
CA TYR A 103 2.70 -2.87 -8.76
C TYR A 103 2.69 -2.15 -7.41
N ALA A 104 2.17 -0.93 -7.34
CA ALA A 104 2.15 -0.12 -6.13
C ALA A 104 1.37 -0.77 -4.99
N THR A 105 0.25 -1.47 -5.29
CA THR A 105 -0.52 -2.18 -4.27
C THR A 105 0.29 -3.26 -3.56
N ILE A 106 1.34 -3.79 -4.18
CA ILE A 106 2.21 -4.82 -3.58
C ILE A 106 3.50 -4.19 -3.03
N ALA A 107 4.14 -3.32 -3.80
CA ALA A 107 5.43 -2.75 -3.44
C ALA A 107 5.34 -1.75 -2.28
N PHE A 108 4.22 -1.03 -2.15
CA PHE A 108 4.04 0.06 -1.19
C PHE A 108 2.94 -0.23 -0.14
N VAL A 109 2.64 -1.51 0.11
CA VAL A 109 1.62 -1.95 1.10
C VAL A 109 1.81 -1.25 2.45
N ALA A 110 3.07 -1.12 2.91
CA ALA A 110 3.38 -0.47 4.17
C ALA A 110 2.96 1.01 4.18
N ASN A 111 3.15 1.73 3.08
CA ASN A 111 2.71 3.11 2.93
C ASN A 111 1.18 3.24 2.88
N PHE A 112 0.49 2.20 2.41
CA PHE A 112 -0.98 2.14 2.38
C PHE A 112 -1.60 1.53 3.65
N THR A 113 -0.81 1.42 4.72
CA THR A 113 -1.26 0.86 6.00
C THR A 113 -1.70 1.97 6.96
N LYS A 114 -2.97 1.92 7.38
CA LYS A 114 -3.49 2.80 8.44
C LYS A 114 -3.14 2.23 9.81
N SER A 115 -2.76 3.11 10.74
CA SER A 115 -2.46 2.74 12.12
C SER A 115 -3.51 3.32 13.08
N PHE A 116 -4.11 2.47 13.91
CA PHE A 116 -5.12 2.83 14.89
C PHE A 116 -4.68 2.44 16.29
N ARG A 117 -4.98 3.29 17.27
CA ARG A 117 -4.75 2.96 18.68
C ARG A 117 -5.89 2.09 19.18
N LEU A 118 -5.56 1.01 19.88
CA LEU A 118 -6.52 0.17 20.56
C LEU A 118 -6.38 0.32 22.08
N SER A 119 -7.52 0.45 22.75
CA SER A 119 -7.60 0.44 24.20
C SER A 119 -7.63 -0.98 24.73
N THR A 120 -8.38 -1.87 24.08
CA THR A 120 -8.38 -3.30 24.42
C THR A 120 -8.49 -4.20 23.18
N PHE A 121 -7.93 -5.41 23.28
CA PHE A 121 -8.09 -6.52 22.35
C PHE A 121 -8.27 -7.82 23.13
N LYS A 122 -9.35 -8.56 22.87
CA LYS A 122 -9.67 -9.79 23.60
C LYS A 122 -10.25 -10.85 22.67
N SER A 123 -9.69 -12.07 22.68
CA SER A 123 -10.32 -13.26 22.11
C SER A 123 -11.53 -13.66 22.96
N ILE A 124 -12.73 -13.63 22.38
CA ILE A 124 -13.97 -14.10 23.02
C ILE A 124 -13.99 -15.63 23.02
N THR A 125 -13.53 -16.24 21.94
CA THR A 125 -13.63 -17.70 21.73
C THR A 125 -12.67 -18.48 22.61
N GLU A 126 -11.41 -18.04 22.73
CA GLU A 126 -10.38 -18.79 23.47
C GLU A 126 -10.42 -18.51 24.98
N GLY A 127 -11.06 -17.42 25.39
CA GLY A 127 -11.07 -16.97 26.78
C GLY A 127 -9.69 -16.47 27.21
N GLY A 128 -9.54 -15.16 27.37
CA GLY A 128 -8.27 -14.57 27.78
C GLY A 128 -8.41 -13.25 28.51
N ARG A 129 -7.33 -12.81 29.15
CA ARG A 129 -7.25 -11.44 29.68
C ARG A 129 -7.20 -10.46 28.51
N PRO A 130 -7.92 -9.33 28.58
CA PRO A 130 -7.79 -8.28 27.57
C PRO A 130 -6.35 -7.79 27.49
N LEU A 131 -5.80 -7.76 26.29
CA LEU A 131 -4.56 -7.04 26.00
C LEU A 131 -4.87 -5.56 25.87
N THR A 132 -3.98 -4.71 26.36
CA THR A 132 -4.15 -3.24 26.35
C THR A 132 -2.92 -2.59 25.72
N ASN A 133 -3.05 -1.29 25.40
CA ASN A 133 -1.99 -0.50 24.77
C ASN A 133 -1.48 -1.16 23.48
N LEU A 134 -2.37 -1.39 22.51
CA LEU A 134 -2.00 -1.96 21.22
C LEU A 134 -2.16 -0.95 20.09
N THR A 135 -1.50 -1.22 18.98
CA THR A 135 -1.72 -0.58 17.69
C THR A 135 -2.24 -1.63 16.72
N LEU A 136 -3.32 -1.29 16.01
CA LEU A 136 -3.79 -2.03 14.83
C LEU A 136 -3.21 -1.37 13.58
N GLN A 137 -2.46 -2.13 12.81
CA GLN A 137 -2.08 -1.79 11.44
C GLN A 137 -3.01 -2.50 10.47
N LEU A 138 -3.71 -1.72 9.65
CA LEU A 138 -4.73 -2.20 8.72
C LEU A 138 -4.38 -1.78 7.29
N ASN A 139 -4.26 -2.77 6.41
CA ASN A 139 -4.20 -2.60 4.97
C ASN A 139 -5.14 -3.60 4.27
N HIS A 140 -5.10 -3.66 2.94
CA HIS A 140 -5.98 -4.52 2.16
C HIS A 140 -5.64 -6.01 2.28
N GLU A 141 -4.45 -6.36 2.76
CA GLU A 141 -4.05 -7.75 2.96
C GLU A 141 -4.35 -8.22 4.39
N ASN A 142 -4.02 -7.41 5.40
CA ASN A 142 -3.92 -7.88 6.78
C ASN A 142 -4.36 -6.85 7.84
N LEU A 143 -4.80 -7.39 8.98
CA LEU A 143 -4.89 -6.74 10.28
C LEU A 143 -3.72 -7.23 11.14
N GLU A 144 -2.80 -6.34 11.49
CA GLU A 144 -1.65 -6.66 12.33
C GLU A 144 -1.75 -5.94 13.67
N PHE A 145 -1.73 -6.70 14.76
CA PHE A 145 -1.83 -6.18 16.12
C PHE A 145 -0.45 -6.20 16.76
N ARG A 146 0.01 -5.03 17.21
CA ARG A 146 1.32 -4.85 17.81
C ARG A 146 1.22 -4.12 19.15
N PRO A 147 2.18 -4.30 20.07
CA PRO A 147 2.27 -3.45 21.26
C PRO A 147 2.38 -1.98 20.84
N GLY A 148 1.62 -1.11 21.51
CA GLY A 148 1.64 0.32 21.28
C GLY A 148 2.94 0.93 21.78
N CYS A 149 3.51 1.85 21.01
CA CYS A 149 4.61 2.68 21.49
C CYS A 149 4.10 3.54 22.66
N ALA A 150 4.64 3.34 23.87
CA ALA A 150 4.55 4.36 24.90
C ALA A 150 5.30 5.61 24.38
N ASN A 151 4.58 6.71 24.16
CA ASN A 151 5.07 8.06 23.89
C ASN A 151 6.56 8.21 23.51
N SER A 152 6.90 8.05 22.23
CA SER A 152 8.15 8.63 21.71
C SER A 152 7.92 10.14 21.48
N ARG A 153 8.05 10.91 22.56
CA ARG A 153 8.40 12.33 22.48
C ARG A 153 9.88 12.44 22.84
N THR A 154 10.77 11.96 21.99
CA THR A 154 12.16 12.44 21.92
C THR A 154 12.88 11.87 20.69
N ASN A 155 13.42 12.79 19.90
CA ASN A 155 14.55 12.66 18.99
C ASN A 155 14.39 11.81 17.71
N ASN A 156 14.33 12.55 16.60
CA ASN A 156 14.93 12.18 15.33
C ASN A 156 16.35 11.65 15.58
N ASN A 157 16.50 10.33 15.58
CA ASN A 157 17.71 9.53 15.29
C ASN A 157 17.51 8.14 15.91
N LEU A 158 16.70 7.30 15.26
CA LEU A 158 16.71 5.86 15.50
C LEU A 158 16.78 5.16 14.14
N THR A 159 18.00 5.10 13.61
CA THR A 159 18.48 3.92 12.89
C THR A 159 18.41 2.75 13.86
N GLY A 160 17.40 1.90 13.73
CA GLY A 160 17.24 0.72 14.55
C GLY A 160 15.90 0.07 14.30
N ASP A 161 15.91 -1.00 13.50
CA ASP A 161 14.85 -2.00 13.38
C ASP A 161 14.54 -2.64 14.75
N ALA A 162 13.90 -1.90 15.65
CA ALA A 162 13.13 -2.50 16.71
C ALA A 162 11.88 -3.08 16.04
N LYS A 163 12.02 -4.28 15.44
CA LYS A 163 10.90 -5.12 15.03
C LYS A 163 10.02 -5.31 16.27
N GLN A 164 9.00 -4.47 16.42
CA GLN A 164 8.01 -4.64 17.46
C GLN A 164 7.39 -6.02 17.30
N GLU A 165 7.36 -6.76 18.39
CA GLU A 165 6.85 -8.14 18.41
C GLU A 165 5.41 -8.14 17.92
N LEU A 166 5.14 -8.96 16.90
CA LEU A 166 3.82 -9.12 16.33
C LEU A 166 3.00 -10.00 17.28
N ILE A 167 1.89 -9.47 17.83
CA ILE A 167 1.01 -10.24 18.71
C ILE A 167 0.18 -11.21 17.87
N THR A 168 -0.46 -10.69 16.83
CA THR A 168 -1.24 -11.50 15.91
C THR A 168 -1.39 -10.80 14.57
N LYS A 169 -1.55 -11.61 13.51
CA LYS A 169 -1.79 -11.18 12.14
C LYS A 169 -2.97 -11.97 11.58
N ILE A 170 -3.98 -11.24 11.14
CA ILE A 170 -5.22 -11.80 10.58
C ILE A 170 -5.32 -11.30 9.15
N GLY A 171 -5.36 -12.20 8.18
CA GLY A 171 -5.64 -11.85 6.79
C GLY A 171 -7.07 -11.32 6.64
N VAL A 172 -7.26 -10.27 5.84
CA VAL A 172 -8.57 -9.66 5.62
C VAL A 172 -9.55 -10.66 5.00
N GLU A 173 -9.06 -11.59 4.18
CA GLU A 173 -9.82 -12.69 3.59
C GLU A 173 -10.43 -13.63 4.64
N LYS A 174 -9.86 -13.71 5.85
CA LYS A 174 -10.40 -14.52 6.95
C LYS A 174 -11.52 -13.82 7.70
N VAL A 175 -11.71 -12.53 7.49
CA VAL A 175 -12.69 -11.72 8.21
C VAL A 175 -14.08 -11.91 7.60
N ARG A 176 -14.99 -12.48 8.38
CA ARG A 176 -16.40 -12.65 7.99
C ARG A 176 -17.21 -11.37 8.20
N SER A 177 -17.00 -10.69 9.32
CA SER A 177 -17.72 -9.46 9.64
C SER A 177 -17.03 -8.62 10.72
N ALA A 178 -17.19 -7.31 10.66
CA ALA A 178 -16.88 -6.37 11.73
C ALA A 178 -18.13 -5.55 12.08
N VAL A 179 -18.56 -5.57 13.34
CA VAL A 179 -19.78 -4.91 13.81
C VAL A 179 -19.45 -3.99 14.98
N ALA A 180 -19.64 -2.68 14.79
CA ALA A 180 -19.53 -1.70 15.86
C ALA A 180 -20.66 -1.89 16.87
N SER A 181 -20.35 -1.67 18.14
CA SER A 181 -21.28 -1.68 19.25
C SER A 181 -21.03 -0.43 20.09
N ASP A 182 -22.03 0.42 20.20
CA ASP A 182 -22.00 1.61 21.05
C ASP A 182 -22.26 1.19 22.50
N VAL A 183 -21.30 0.47 23.08
CA VAL A 183 -21.36 0.06 24.48
C VAL A 183 -20.21 0.71 25.23
N SER A 184 -20.44 1.92 25.73
CA SER A 184 -20.50 2.18 27.18
C SER A 184 -20.61 3.69 27.47
N LYS A 185 -21.30 4.03 28.55
CA LYS A 185 -21.42 5.40 29.07
C LYS A 185 -20.13 5.96 29.71
N LEU A 186 -19.00 5.24 29.63
CA LEU A 186 -17.75 5.56 30.34
C LEU A 186 -16.44 5.10 29.65
N GLY A 187 -16.48 4.55 28.44
CA GLY A 187 -15.29 4.00 27.77
C GLY A 187 -15.34 4.11 26.25
N ASP A 188 -14.24 3.73 25.59
CA ASP A 188 -14.13 3.78 24.14
C ASP A 188 -15.17 2.87 23.46
N PRO A 189 -15.69 3.27 22.29
CA PRO A 189 -16.56 2.42 21.49
C PRO A 189 -15.83 1.12 21.13
N GLN A 190 -16.64 0.08 20.92
CA GLN A 190 -16.13 -1.28 20.71
C GLN A 190 -16.66 -1.85 19.41
N PHE A 191 -15.97 -2.83 18.86
CA PHE A 191 -16.49 -3.64 17.78
C PHE A 191 -16.15 -5.11 17.98
N THR A 192 -17.01 -5.96 17.44
CA THR A 192 -16.77 -7.40 17.36
C THR A 192 -16.26 -7.74 15.97
N LEU A 193 -15.07 -8.35 15.91
CA LEU A 193 -14.51 -8.96 14.71
C LEU A 193 -14.84 -10.45 14.72
N THR A 194 -15.45 -10.97 13.67
CA THR A 194 -15.76 -12.39 13.51
C THR A 194 -15.06 -12.93 12.27
N LEU A 195 -14.35 -14.04 12.43
CA LEU A 195 -13.67 -14.75 11.34
C LEU A 195 -14.55 -15.88 10.78
N TYR A 196 -14.18 -16.45 9.63
CA TYR A 196 -14.93 -17.55 9.01
C TYR A 196 -14.87 -18.87 9.79
N ASP A 197 -13.82 -19.10 10.58
CA ASP A 197 -13.70 -20.22 11.52
C ASP A 197 -14.53 -20.04 12.80
N ASN A 198 -15.33 -18.96 12.89
CA ASN A 198 -16.11 -18.53 14.03
C ASN A 198 -15.30 -18.03 15.24
N THR A 199 -14.00 -17.79 15.07
CA THR A 199 -13.20 -17.05 16.06
C THR A 199 -13.72 -15.61 16.16
N LYS A 200 -13.90 -15.13 17.39
CA LYS A 200 -14.44 -13.80 17.68
C LYS A 200 -13.48 -13.00 18.56
N TYR A 201 -13.29 -11.73 18.21
CA TYR A 201 -12.53 -10.76 19.01
C TYR A 201 -13.40 -9.58 19.39
N LEU A 202 -13.28 -9.12 20.64
CA LEU A 202 -13.82 -7.85 21.11
C LEU A 202 -12.68 -6.83 21.17
N ILE A 203 -12.86 -5.70 20.48
CA ILE A 203 -11.82 -4.69 20.30
C ILE A 203 -12.39 -3.32 20.67
N SER A 204 -11.68 -2.57 21.51
CA SER A 204 -12.03 -1.19 21.86
C SER A 204 -11.05 -0.20 21.25
N SER A 205 -11.55 0.87 20.63
CA SER A 205 -10.73 1.94 20.06
C SER A 205 -11.53 3.23 19.98
N PRO A 206 -10.92 4.41 20.20
CA PRO A 206 -11.59 5.69 19.93
C PRO A 206 -11.90 5.87 18.43
N GLN A 207 -11.25 5.13 17.54
CA GLN A 207 -11.51 5.14 16.09
C GLN A 207 -12.36 3.96 15.60
N THR A 208 -13.15 3.33 16.47
CA THR A 208 -13.95 2.13 16.12
C THR A 208 -14.77 2.26 14.83
N HIS A 209 -15.48 3.38 14.63
CA HIS A 209 -16.30 3.54 13.42
C HIS A 209 -15.45 3.59 12.14
N GLU A 210 -14.29 4.25 12.17
CA GLU A 210 -13.38 4.31 11.01
C GLU A 210 -12.79 2.94 10.70
N ILE A 211 -12.38 2.19 11.73
CA ILE A 211 -11.84 0.83 11.59
C ILE A 211 -12.89 -0.07 10.95
N VAL A 212 -14.10 -0.10 11.52
CA VAL A 212 -15.20 -0.94 11.03
C VAL A 212 -15.61 -0.54 9.62
N PHE A 213 -15.67 0.76 9.31
CA PHE A 213 -15.96 1.24 7.97
C PHE A 213 -14.92 0.75 6.96
N THR A 214 -13.63 0.92 7.27
CA THR A 214 -12.52 0.49 6.40
C THR A 214 -12.56 -1.02 6.18
N LEU A 215 -12.75 -1.82 7.24
CA LEU A 215 -12.89 -3.27 7.13
C LEU A 215 -14.07 -3.69 6.27
N LYS A 216 -15.24 -3.05 6.44
CA LYS A 216 -16.42 -3.34 5.61
C LYS A 216 -16.16 -3.05 4.14
N GLN A 217 -15.42 -1.99 3.82
CA GLN A 217 -15.03 -1.71 2.44
C GLN A 217 -14.17 -2.83 1.86
N PHE A 218 -13.13 -3.27 2.57
CA PHE A 218 -12.29 -4.38 2.09
C PHE A 218 -13.05 -5.69 1.94
N ILE A 219 -13.85 -6.08 2.93
CA ILE A 219 -14.67 -7.30 2.87
C ILE A 219 -15.63 -7.26 1.68
N THR A 220 -16.25 -6.10 1.42
CA THR A 220 -17.18 -5.94 0.29
C THR A 220 -16.45 -6.11 -1.03
N GLU A 221 -15.29 -5.48 -1.20
CA GLU A 221 -14.54 -5.54 -2.46
C GLU A 221 -13.93 -6.93 -2.72
N ILE A 222 -13.43 -7.62 -1.69
CA ILE A 222 -12.95 -9.01 -1.82
C ILE A 222 -14.07 -9.93 -2.30
N ARG A 223 -15.26 -9.85 -1.67
CA ARG A 223 -16.43 -10.66 -2.07
C ARG A 223 -16.91 -10.37 -3.49
N ARG A 224 -16.83 -9.10 -3.92
CA ARG A 224 -17.15 -8.74 -5.31
C ARG A 224 -16.14 -9.32 -6.28
N GLY A 225 -14.86 -9.37 -5.91
CA GLY A 225 -13.81 -10.04 -6.69
C GLY A 225 -14.05 -11.54 -6.87
N GLU A 226 -14.36 -12.26 -5.79
CA GLU A 226 -14.66 -13.70 -5.82
C GLU A 226 -15.86 -14.04 -6.73
N HIS A 227 -16.90 -13.19 -6.73
CA HIS A 227 -18.04 -13.37 -7.63
C HIS A 227 -17.71 -13.15 -9.11
N ASN A 228 -16.77 -12.25 -9.44
CA ASN A 228 -16.38 -12.01 -10.82
C ASN A 228 -15.47 -13.11 -11.39
N GLU A 229 -14.66 -13.78 -10.55
CA GLU A 229 -13.81 -14.90 -10.99
C GLU A 229 -14.58 -16.22 -11.16
N SER A 230 -15.78 -16.34 -10.57
CA SER A 230 -16.64 -17.52 -10.69
C SER A 230 -17.59 -17.46 -11.90
N GLU A 231 -17.68 -16.31 -12.57
CA GLU A 231 -18.48 -16.08 -13.78
C GLU A 231 -17.62 -15.96 -15.06
N ALA A 232 -16.29 -16.11 -14.95
CA ALA A 232 -15.33 -16.11 -16.07
C ALA A 232 -14.84 -17.53 -16.40
#